data_AF-A0A328B5T9-F1
#
_entry.id   AF-A0A328B5T9-F1
#
_cell.length_a   1.000
_cell.length_b   1.000
_cell.length_c   1.000
_cell.angle_alpha   90.00
_cell.angle_beta   90.00
_cell.angle_gamma   90.00
#
_symmetry.space_group_name_H-M   'P 1'
#
loop_
_entity.id
_entity.type
_entity.pdbx_description
1 polymer ?
#
loop_
_entity_poly.entity_id
_entity_poly.type
_entity_poly.pdbx_seq_one_letter_code
_entity_poly.pdbx_strand_id
1 'polypeptide(L)'
;MQPTTLQVTRPDDGLPADLAAQIDAEIYACEQIATHPTQYHYELQYRLRDLGARLGYISKLEFWTPSILAGKRGQIDVVWTCRDGGRGVAFELDASWRRKSIVKLLHMAPTHYPVWIVYGDPYMTFGPEEFALDQLIVIQPDLSRLPPFCRARVGRERLEAYRREQRALKAARRQAAAAQRKAVEAGEPSSTSAARKEEGRV
;
A
#
# COMPACT_ATOMS: atom_id res chain seq x y z
N MET A 1 31.52 8.13 15.25
CA MET A 1 30.34 8.56 14.48
C MET A 1 30.03 7.47 13.47
N GLN A 2 28.87 6.82 13.57
CA GLN A 2 28.44 5.90 12.51
C GLN A 2 27.97 6.73 11.30
N PRO A 3 28.26 6.31 10.06
CA PRO A 3 27.86 7.06 8.89
C PRO A 3 26.33 7.02 8.75
N THR A 4 25.71 8.20 8.84
CA THR A 4 24.30 8.40 8.52
C THR A 4 24.08 8.00 7.06
N THR A 5 23.39 6.89 6.82
CA THR A 5 23.21 6.29 5.47
C THR A 5 22.04 6.91 4.71
N LEU A 6 21.42 7.95 5.27
CA LEU A 6 20.29 8.67 4.69
C LEU A 6 20.76 9.54 3.51
N GLN A 7 20.38 9.18 2.29
CA GLN A 7 20.24 10.17 1.21
C GLN A 7 18.94 10.94 1.43
N VAL A 8 18.97 11.94 2.31
CA VAL A 8 17.87 12.91 2.40
C VAL A 8 17.94 13.81 1.18
N THR A 9 16.92 13.77 0.32
CA THR A 9 16.86 14.55 -0.93
C THR A 9 16.68 16.06 -0.72
N ARG A 10 16.40 16.53 0.52
CA ARG A 10 16.33 17.96 0.86
C ARG A 10 17.00 18.30 2.20
N PRO A 11 18.07 19.11 2.21
CA PRO A 11 18.70 19.60 3.43
C PRO A 11 17.91 20.74 4.12
N ASP A 12 17.13 21.52 3.36
CA ASP A 12 16.70 22.86 3.82
C ASP A 12 15.25 22.94 4.36
N ASP A 13 14.44 21.89 4.19
CA ASP A 13 13.14 21.68 4.87
C ASP A 13 13.21 20.49 5.86
N GLY A 14 14.44 20.05 6.15
CA GLY A 14 14.79 18.71 6.58
C GLY A 14 14.14 18.27 7.90
N LEU A 15 13.77 17.00 7.95
CA LEU A 15 13.49 16.32 9.20
C LEU A 15 14.67 16.58 10.17
N PRO A 16 14.43 17.08 11.40
CA PRO A 16 15.51 17.34 12.35
C PRO A 16 16.46 16.15 12.47
N ALA A 17 17.77 16.38 12.47
CA ALA A 17 18.76 15.30 12.34
C ALA A 17 18.69 14.30 13.51
N ASP A 18 18.37 14.78 14.70
CA ASP A 18 18.08 13.97 15.89
C ASP A 18 16.82 13.11 15.72
N LEU A 19 15.76 13.67 15.12
CA LEU A 19 14.54 12.95 14.79
C LEU A 19 14.80 11.88 13.71
N ALA A 20 15.56 12.23 12.68
CA ALA A 20 15.95 11.31 11.63
C ALA A 20 16.77 10.13 12.18
N ALA A 21 17.73 10.40 13.09
CA ALA A 21 18.52 9.36 13.74
C ALA A 21 17.67 8.41 14.59
N GLN A 22 16.65 8.92 15.29
CA GLN A 22 15.74 8.09 16.07
C GLN A 22 14.83 7.21 15.18
N ILE A 23 14.35 7.76 14.06
CA ILE A 23 13.59 6.98 13.06
C ILE A 23 14.47 5.88 12.45
N ASP A 24 15.72 6.20 12.12
CA ASP A 24 16.70 5.24 11.60
C ASP A 24 16.93 4.08 12.59
N ALA A 25 17.05 4.39 13.89
CA ALA A 25 17.19 3.37 14.92
C ALA A 25 16.01 2.39 14.96
N GLU A 26 14.76 2.86 14.80
CA GLU A 26 13.57 1.99 14.80
C GLU A 26 13.48 1.13 13.55
N ILE A 27 13.94 1.61 12.39
CA ILE A 27 14.01 0.84 11.14
C ILE A 27 14.85 -0.42 11.35
N TYR A 28 16.03 -0.30 11.94
CA TYR A 28 16.93 -1.44 12.15
C TYR A 28 16.57 -2.30 13.38
N ALA A 29 15.82 -1.76 14.34
CA ALA A 29 15.38 -2.53 15.51
C ALA A 29 14.35 -3.64 15.17
N CYS A 30 13.72 -3.59 13.99
CA CYS A 30 12.77 -4.61 13.52
C CYS A 30 13.44 -5.96 13.18
N GLU A 31 14.78 -6.01 13.11
CA GLU A 31 15.53 -7.17 12.59
C GLU A 31 15.31 -8.45 13.41
N GLN A 32 15.07 -8.32 14.72
CA GLN A 32 14.98 -9.47 15.63
C GLN A 32 13.60 -10.14 15.66
N ILE A 33 12.55 -9.50 15.11
CA ILE A 33 11.16 -9.90 15.36
C ILE A 33 10.47 -10.39 14.08
N ALA A 34 10.78 -9.77 12.94
CA ALA A 34 10.09 -10.09 11.69
C ALA A 34 10.62 -11.38 11.05
N THR A 35 9.73 -12.17 10.48
CA THR A 35 10.06 -13.38 9.69
C THR A 35 9.58 -13.29 8.23
N HIS A 36 8.81 -12.25 7.90
CA HIS A 36 8.24 -12.00 6.57
C HIS A 36 8.10 -10.48 6.31
N PRO A 37 8.15 -9.99 5.05
CA PRO A 37 8.05 -8.56 4.73
C PRO A 37 6.82 -7.84 5.29
N THR A 38 5.65 -8.50 5.25
CA THR A 38 4.42 -7.96 5.84
C THR A 38 4.53 -7.78 7.36
N GLN A 39 5.16 -8.73 8.05
CA GLN A 39 5.38 -8.63 9.49
C GLN A 39 6.36 -7.51 9.81
N TYR A 40 7.42 -7.35 9.01
CA TYR A 40 8.35 -6.22 9.14
C TYR A 40 7.64 -4.88 8.95
N HIS A 41 6.76 -4.76 7.94
CA HIS A 41 5.97 -3.55 7.71
C HIS A 41 5.12 -3.20 8.94
N TYR A 42 4.37 -4.16 9.49
CA TYR A 42 3.53 -3.92 10.67
C TYR A 42 4.35 -3.64 11.92
N GLU A 43 5.45 -4.36 12.15
CA GLU A 43 6.36 -4.09 13.25
C GLU A 43 6.89 -2.67 13.16
N LEU A 44 7.41 -2.25 11.99
CA LEU A 44 7.90 -0.89 11.80
C LEU A 44 6.81 0.16 12.02
N GLN A 45 5.58 -0.08 11.56
CA GLN A 45 4.43 0.79 11.87
C GLN A 45 4.26 0.96 13.38
N TYR A 46 4.22 -0.14 14.14
CA TYR A 46 4.05 -0.10 15.59
C TYR A 46 5.20 0.62 16.29
N ARG A 47 6.44 0.34 15.90
CA ARG A 47 7.62 1.00 16.48
C ARG A 47 7.65 2.49 16.21
N LEU A 48 7.34 2.92 14.98
CA LEU A 48 7.21 4.33 14.65
C LEU A 48 6.05 4.97 15.43
N ARG A 49 4.92 4.28 15.58
CA ARG A 49 3.82 4.78 16.41
C ARG A 49 4.31 5.06 17.84
N ASP A 50 4.99 4.10 18.45
CA ASP A 50 5.46 4.16 19.83
C ASP A 50 6.59 5.17 20.01
N LEU A 51 7.47 5.32 19.03
CA LEU A 51 8.45 6.41 18.99
C LEU A 51 7.75 7.77 19.00
N GLY A 52 6.78 8.00 18.10
CA GLY A 52 6.03 9.25 18.07
C GLY A 52 5.35 9.56 19.42
N ALA A 53 4.76 8.55 20.06
CA ALA A 53 4.14 8.70 21.37
C ALA A 53 5.17 9.06 22.47
N ARG A 54 6.33 8.40 22.50
CA ARG A 54 7.44 8.72 23.44
C ARG A 54 7.96 10.13 23.26
N LEU A 55 7.95 10.64 22.03
CA LEU A 55 8.34 12.00 21.67
C LEU A 55 7.24 13.04 21.90
N GLY A 56 6.08 12.64 22.44
CA GLY A 56 4.99 13.55 22.80
C GLY A 56 3.96 13.82 21.70
N TYR A 57 4.12 13.24 20.51
CA TYR A 57 3.15 13.37 19.43
C TYR A 57 1.86 12.60 19.72
N ILE A 58 0.75 13.04 19.11
CA ILE A 58 -0.43 12.20 18.94
C ILE A 58 -0.17 11.28 17.75
N SER A 59 0.06 10.01 18.03
CA SER A 59 0.53 9.03 17.05
C SER A 59 -0.56 8.04 16.67
N LYS A 60 -0.84 7.91 15.37
CA LYS A 60 -1.91 7.06 14.84
C LYS A 60 -1.39 6.16 13.72
N LEU A 61 -1.87 4.93 13.69
CA LEU A 61 -1.69 4.01 12.57
C LEU A 61 -2.81 4.18 11.56
N GLU A 62 -2.53 3.82 10.32
CA GLU A 62 -3.56 3.56 9.32
C GLU A 62 -4.55 4.73 9.16
N PHE A 63 -3.98 5.94 9.13
CA PHE A 63 -4.72 7.20 9.16
C PHE A 63 -5.38 7.49 7.82
N TRP A 64 -6.70 7.57 7.81
CA TRP A 64 -7.46 7.93 6.62
C TRP A 64 -7.27 9.40 6.26
N THR A 65 -6.71 9.67 5.10
CA THR A 65 -6.66 11.02 4.53
C THR A 65 -8.08 11.47 4.12
N PRO A 66 -8.32 12.78 4.01
CA PRO A 66 -9.40 13.31 3.19
C PRO A 66 -9.38 12.74 1.77
N SER A 67 -10.45 12.96 0.99
CA SER A 67 -10.51 12.48 -0.39
C SER A 67 -9.43 13.16 -1.24
N ILE A 68 -8.43 12.39 -1.68
CA ILE A 68 -7.21 12.89 -2.35
C ILE A 68 -7.15 12.59 -3.86
N LEU A 69 -7.78 11.50 -4.33
CA LEU A 69 -7.72 11.09 -5.74
C LEU A 69 -9.11 10.73 -6.25
N ALA A 70 -9.69 11.59 -7.11
CA ALA A 70 -11.01 11.39 -7.70
C ALA A 70 -12.10 11.04 -6.66
N GLY A 71 -12.11 11.77 -5.54
CA GLY A 71 -13.05 11.55 -4.44
C GLY A 71 -12.73 10.37 -3.52
N LYS A 72 -11.66 9.60 -3.77
CA LYS A 72 -11.26 8.46 -2.92
C LYS A 72 -10.30 8.89 -1.82
N ARG A 73 -10.52 8.34 -0.62
CA ARG A 73 -9.62 8.46 0.54
C ARG A 73 -8.38 7.58 0.34
N GLY A 74 -7.24 8.04 0.82
CA GLY A 74 -6.03 7.24 1.04
C GLY A 74 -5.89 6.89 2.51
N GLN A 75 -5.00 5.94 2.81
CA GLN A 75 -4.64 5.58 4.17
C GLN A 75 -3.13 5.71 4.31
N ILE A 76 -2.67 6.56 5.23
CA ILE A 76 -1.26 6.75 5.60
C ILE A 76 -0.89 5.71 6.66
N ASP A 77 0.29 5.10 6.54
CA ASP A 77 0.71 4.03 7.45
C ASP A 77 0.85 4.50 8.89
N VAL A 78 1.53 5.63 9.11
CA VAL A 78 1.69 6.24 10.43
C VAL A 78 1.61 7.77 10.33
N VAL A 79 0.89 8.41 11.24
CA VAL A 79 0.85 9.88 11.37
C VAL A 79 1.15 10.29 12.80
N TRP A 80 2.07 11.22 12.95
CA TRP A 80 2.39 11.92 14.19
C TRP A 80 1.89 13.35 14.09
N THR A 81 0.94 13.75 14.93
CA THR A 81 0.44 15.12 15.00
C THR A 81 1.04 15.82 16.21
N CYS A 82 1.65 16.99 16.01
CA CYS A 82 2.20 17.78 17.10
C CYS A 82 1.07 18.41 17.93
N ARG A 83 1.19 18.36 19.26
CA ARG A 83 0.12 18.82 20.17
C ARG A 83 0.02 20.34 20.25
N ASP A 84 1.12 21.04 20.04
CA ASP A 84 1.27 22.49 20.14
C ASP A 84 1.06 23.21 18.80
N GLY A 85 0.57 22.50 17.78
CA GLY A 85 0.40 23.04 16.44
C GLY A 85 1.69 23.09 15.61
N GLY A 86 2.80 22.57 16.15
CA GLY A 86 4.03 22.34 15.39
C GLY A 86 3.84 21.36 14.23
N ARG A 87 4.86 21.26 13.37
CA ARG A 87 4.83 20.35 12.21
C ARG A 87 4.85 18.90 12.67
N GLY A 88 3.88 18.11 12.19
CA GLY A 88 3.81 16.67 12.44
C GLY A 88 4.73 15.86 11.54
N VAL A 89 4.61 14.54 11.54
CA VAL A 89 5.28 13.64 10.59
C VAL A 89 4.27 12.66 10.00
N ALA A 90 4.32 12.44 8.69
CA ALA A 90 3.49 11.46 8.00
C ALA A 90 4.39 10.43 7.31
N PHE A 91 4.15 9.14 7.54
CA PHE A 91 4.98 8.05 7.06
C PHE A 91 4.23 7.17 6.07
N GLU A 92 4.89 6.86 4.96
CA GLU A 92 4.58 5.69 4.14
C GLU A 92 5.75 4.71 4.20
N LEU A 93 5.44 3.42 4.29
CA LEU A 93 6.39 2.33 4.43
C LEU A 93 6.18 1.34 3.28
N ASP A 94 6.99 1.43 2.23
CA ASP A 94 6.82 0.56 1.08
C ASP A 94 8.04 -0.32 0.81
N ALA A 95 7.77 -1.57 0.43
CA ALA A 95 8.76 -2.46 -0.16
C ALA A 95 9.10 -2.11 -1.63
N SER A 96 8.52 -1.04 -2.19
CA SER A 96 8.68 -0.64 -3.59
C SER A 96 8.13 0.76 -3.83
N TRP A 97 8.63 1.47 -4.83
CA TRP A 97 8.08 2.77 -5.23
C TRP A 97 6.63 2.67 -5.72
N ARG A 98 5.73 3.46 -5.12
CA ARG A 98 4.30 3.45 -5.42
C ARG A 98 3.78 4.87 -5.56
N ARG A 99 3.20 5.17 -6.73
CA ARG A 99 2.57 6.46 -7.04
C ARG A 99 1.55 6.90 -5.97
N LYS A 100 0.73 5.95 -5.47
CA LYS A 100 -0.30 6.26 -4.47
C LYS A 100 0.29 6.76 -3.16
N SER A 101 1.44 6.24 -2.74
CA SER A 101 2.13 6.63 -1.50
C SER A 101 2.62 8.06 -1.59
N ILE A 102 3.21 8.44 -2.73
CA ILE A 102 3.62 9.83 -3.00
C ILE A 102 2.45 10.79 -2.88
N VAL A 103 1.33 10.51 -3.57
CA VAL A 103 0.18 11.41 -3.55
C VAL A 103 -0.38 11.57 -2.12
N LYS A 104 -0.42 10.49 -1.35
CA LYS A 104 -0.85 10.53 0.06
C LYS A 104 0.08 11.43 0.88
N LEU A 105 1.40 11.30 0.73
CA LEU A 105 2.38 12.09 1.46
C LEU A 105 2.37 13.58 1.07
N LEU A 106 2.32 13.88 -0.24
CA LEU A 106 2.23 15.27 -0.72
C LEU A 106 0.99 15.98 -0.18
N HIS A 107 -0.12 15.26 -0.02
CA HIS A 107 -1.32 15.82 0.60
C HIS A 107 -1.10 16.22 2.08
N MET A 108 -0.22 15.50 2.80
CA MET A 108 0.10 15.77 4.20
C MET A 108 1.20 16.84 4.37
N ALA A 109 1.99 17.11 3.33
CA ALA A 109 3.14 18.00 3.34
C ALA A 109 2.90 19.43 3.91
N PRO A 110 1.70 20.05 3.76
CA PRO A 110 1.44 21.37 4.33
C PRO A 110 1.49 21.42 5.86
N THR A 111 1.26 20.30 6.55
CA THR A 111 1.17 20.25 8.03
C THR A 111 2.12 19.22 8.66
N HIS A 112 2.67 18.32 7.85
CA HIS A 112 3.55 17.25 8.30
C HIS A 112 4.82 17.20 7.46
N TYR A 113 5.91 16.68 8.03
CA TYR A 113 7.05 16.19 7.26
C TYR A 113 6.62 14.93 6.49
N PRO A 114 6.66 14.94 5.13
CA PRO A 114 6.22 13.80 4.32
C PRO A 114 7.36 12.79 4.16
N VAL A 115 7.46 11.84 5.09
CA VAL A 115 8.54 10.85 5.15
C VAL A 115 8.14 9.58 4.41
N TRP A 116 8.95 9.17 3.45
CA TRP A 116 8.76 7.92 2.72
C TRP A 116 9.92 6.96 3.00
N ILE A 117 9.64 5.86 3.70
CA ILE A 117 10.63 4.80 3.95
C ILE A 117 10.45 3.74 2.87
N VAL A 118 11.45 3.63 1.98
CA VAL A 118 11.44 2.67 0.88
C VAL A 118 12.56 1.66 1.11
N TYR A 119 12.20 0.43 1.51
CA TYR A 119 13.14 -0.62 1.91
C TYR A 119 13.21 -1.79 0.92
N GLY A 120 12.69 -1.60 -0.30
CA GLY A 120 12.82 -2.58 -1.35
C GLY A 120 13.21 -1.94 -2.68
N ASP A 121 12.82 -2.57 -3.77
CA ASP A 121 13.49 -2.32 -5.04
C ASP A 121 13.13 -0.95 -5.67
N PRO A 122 14.15 -0.26 -6.25
CA PRO A 122 14.04 1.08 -6.80
C PRO A 122 13.26 1.25 -8.11
N TYR A 123 12.70 0.19 -8.72
CA TYR A 123 11.94 0.33 -9.96
C TYR A 123 10.70 1.21 -9.76
N MET A 124 10.83 2.48 -10.15
CA MET A 124 9.74 3.41 -10.35
C MET A 124 9.05 3.05 -11.67
N THR A 125 7.73 2.94 -11.66
CA THR A 125 6.95 2.75 -12.90
C THR A 125 6.51 4.10 -13.50
N PHE A 126 7.13 5.19 -13.09
CA PHE A 126 6.77 6.56 -13.44
C PHE A 126 8.02 7.45 -13.37
N GLY A 127 8.06 8.53 -14.17
CA GLY A 127 9.17 9.48 -14.18
C GLY A 127 9.28 10.25 -12.86
N PRO A 128 10.50 10.53 -12.36
CA PRO A 128 10.72 11.35 -11.16
C PRO A 128 10.05 12.73 -11.21
N GLU A 129 10.06 13.34 -12.39
CA GLU A 129 9.47 14.64 -12.71
C GLU A 129 7.94 14.67 -12.62
N GLU A 130 7.27 13.51 -12.62
CA GLU A 130 5.81 13.44 -12.64
C GLU A 130 5.16 13.73 -11.28
N PHE A 131 5.90 13.70 -10.16
CA PHE A 131 5.30 13.65 -8.81
C PHE A 131 5.98 14.50 -7.74
N ALA A 132 6.67 15.59 -8.10
CA ALA A 132 7.27 16.51 -7.12
C ALA A 132 8.01 15.77 -5.99
N LEU A 133 8.78 14.73 -6.36
CA LEU A 133 9.50 13.89 -5.41
C LEU A 133 10.49 14.67 -4.56
N ASP A 134 10.95 15.79 -5.10
CA ASP A 134 11.75 16.76 -4.37
C ASP A 134 11.05 17.21 -3.09
N GLN A 135 9.72 17.29 -3.03
CA GLN A 135 8.96 17.66 -1.83
C GLN A 135 8.88 16.57 -0.75
N LEU A 136 9.40 15.37 -1.01
CA LEU A 136 9.38 14.24 -0.06
C LEU A 136 10.71 14.08 0.68
N ILE A 137 10.63 13.63 1.92
CA ILE A 137 11.79 13.14 2.67
C ILE A 137 11.89 11.64 2.42
N VAL A 138 12.78 11.24 1.53
CA VAL A 138 12.97 9.82 1.21
C VAL A 138 14.03 9.23 2.15
N ILE A 139 13.66 8.14 2.82
CA ILE A 139 14.55 7.32 3.62
C ILE A 139 14.75 6.00 2.88
N GLN A 140 15.98 5.74 2.48
CA GLN A 140 16.42 4.48 1.87
C GLN A 140 17.30 3.76 2.88
N PRO A 141 16.78 2.78 3.62
CA PRO A 141 17.60 2.02 4.55
C PRO A 141 18.68 1.24 3.80
N ASP A 142 19.81 1.04 4.47
CA ASP A 142 20.84 0.13 3.98
C ASP A 142 20.27 -1.30 3.99
N LEU A 143 20.01 -1.80 2.78
CA LEU A 143 19.45 -3.14 2.60
C LEU A 143 20.34 -4.21 3.22
N SER A 144 21.66 -4.02 3.29
CA SER A 144 22.56 -5.00 3.91
C SER A 144 22.31 -5.19 5.42
N ARG A 145 21.64 -4.23 6.07
CA ARG A 145 21.32 -4.21 7.49
C ARG A 145 19.86 -4.61 7.81
N LEU A 146 19.01 -4.81 6.82
CA LEU A 146 17.61 -5.27 7.03
C LEU A 146 17.53 -6.80 7.06
N PRO A 147 16.48 -7.47 7.52
CA PRO A 147 16.40 -8.93 7.37
C PRO A 147 16.45 -9.40 5.89
N PRO A 148 17.06 -10.57 5.55
CA PRO A 148 17.18 -11.07 4.17
C PRO A 148 15.89 -11.07 3.33
N PHE A 149 14.75 -11.37 3.97
CA PHE A 149 13.45 -11.35 3.31
C PHE A 149 12.96 -9.94 2.96
N CYS A 150 13.47 -8.89 3.62
CA CYS A 150 13.32 -7.49 3.23
C CYS A 150 14.34 -7.08 2.15
N ARG A 151 15.53 -7.69 2.13
CA ARG A 151 16.63 -7.38 1.17
C ARG A 151 16.33 -7.86 -0.24
N ALA A 152 15.74 -9.05 -0.36
CA ALA A 152 15.59 -9.75 -1.65
C ALA A 152 14.15 -9.73 -2.15
N ARG A 153 13.97 -9.30 -3.41
CA ARG A 153 12.71 -9.46 -4.14
C ARG A 153 12.41 -10.94 -4.38
N VAL A 154 11.62 -11.55 -3.50
CA VAL A 154 10.74 -12.68 -3.89
C VAL A 154 9.55 -12.15 -4.72
N GLY A 155 9.40 -10.82 -4.82
CA GLY A 155 8.18 -10.16 -5.25
C GLY A 155 7.85 -10.22 -6.74
N ARG A 156 8.79 -10.09 -7.68
CA ARG A 156 8.36 -9.97 -9.10
C ARG A 156 7.81 -11.29 -9.62
N GLU A 157 8.58 -12.37 -9.48
CA GLU A 157 8.17 -13.70 -9.93
C GLU A 157 7.00 -14.26 -9.13
N ARG A 158 6.98 -14.07 -7.79
CA ARG A 158 5.87 -14.54 -6.94
C ARG A 158 4.60 -13.69 -7.09
N LEU A 159 4.71 -12.38 -7.29
CA LEU A 159 3.56 -11.51 -7.61
C LEU A 159 3.04 -11.79 -9.02
N GLU A 160 3.92 -12.10 -9.98
CA GLU A 160 3.50 -12.56 -11.31
C GLU A 160 2.84 -13.92 -11.26
N ALA A 161 3.37 -14.87 -10.48
CA ALA A 161 2.77 -16.18 -10.26
C ALA A 161 1.38 -16.05 -9.61
N TYR A 162 1.28 -15.26 -8.53
CA TYR A 162 0.01 -14.97 -7.87
C TYR A 162 -0.98 -14.27 -8.81
N ARG A 163 -0.54 -13.27 -9.60
CA ARG A 163 -1.39 -12.62 -10.61
C ARG A 163 -1.85 -13.58 -11.70
N ARG A 164 -1.02 -14.53 -12.14
CA ARG A 164 -1.39 -15.59 -13.09
C ARG A 164 -2.46 -16.51 -12.48
N GLU A 165 -2.25 -16.97 -11.26
CA GLU A 165 -3.20 -17.81 -10.51
C GLU A 165 -4.57 -17.13 -10.34
N GLN A 166 -4.59 -15.87 -9.93
CA GLN A 166 -5.83 -15.10 -9.77
C GLN A 166 -6.56 -14.86 -11.12
N ARG A 167 -5.82 -14.69 -12.23
CA ARG A 167 -6.42 -14.60 -13.58
C ARG A 167 -7.05 -15.92 -14.01
N ALA A 168 -6.38 -17.04 -13.75
CA ALA A 168 -6.90 -18.38 -14.06
C ALA A 168 -8.18 -18.68 -13.28
N LEU A 169 -8.19 -18.41 -11.97
CA LEU A 169 -9.39 -18.55 -11.12
C LEU A 169 -10.56 -17.72 -11.63
N LYS A 170 -10.31 -16.47 -12.04
CA LYS A 170 -11.35 -15.59 -12.60
C LYS A 170 -11.88 -16.09 -13.94
N ALA A 171 -11.00 -16.63 -14.81
CA ALA A 171 -11.40 -17.21 -16.08
C ALA A 171 -12.26 -18.48 -15.88
N ALA A 172 -11.85 -19.37 -14.98
CA ALA A 172 -12.61 -20.57 -14.63
C ALA A 172 -14.01 -20.23 -14.09
N ARG A 173 -14.11 -19.23 -13.20
CA ARG A 173 -15.41 -18.74 -12.70
C ARG A 173 -16.31 -18.20 -13.82
N ARG A 174 -15.74 -17.49 -14.80
CA ARG A 174 -16.48 -16.99 -15.96
C ARG A 174 -16.96 -18.12 -16.87
N GLN A 175 -16.13 -19.13 -17.10
CA GLN A 175 -16.50 -20.30 -17.89
C GLN A 175 -17.58 -21.13 -17.19
N ALA A 176 -17.46 -21.35 -15.88
CA ALA A 176 -18.50 -22.02 -15.09
C ALA A 176 -19.83 -21.26 -15.16
N ALA A 177 -19.81 -19.93 -14.98
CA ALA A 177 -21.02 -19.11 -15.10
C ALA A 177 -21.62 -19.13 -16.52
N ALA A 178 -20.79 -19.14 -17.57
CA ALA A 178 -21.26 -19.24 -18.96
C ALA A 178 -21.84 -20.63 -19.28
N ALA A 179 -21.22 -21.70 -18.78
CA ALA A 179 -21.72 -23.07 -18.93
C ALA A 179 -23.04 -23.27 -18.19
N GLN A 180 -23.17 -22.68 -16.99
CA GLN A 180 -24.40 -22.73 -16.21
C GLN A 180 -25.53 -21.96 -16.91
N ARG A 181 -25.23 -20.80 -17.52
CA ARG A 181 -26.20 -20.07 -18.36
C ARG A 181 -26.61 -20.89 -19.59
N LYS A 182 -25.65 -21.50 -20.30
CA LYS A 182 -25.94 -22.38 -21.43
C LYS A 182 -26.73 -23.63 -21.04
N ALA A 183 -26.50 -24.19 -19.85
CA ALA A 183 -27.24 -25.35 -19.36
C ALA A 183 -28.68 -24.97 -18.97
N VAL A 184 -28.90 -23.76 -18.47
CA VAL A 184 -30.25 -23.20 -18.24
C VAL A 184 -30.94 -22.92 -19.58
N GLU A 185 -30.22 -22.37 -20.57
CA GLU A 185 -30.75 -22.12 -21.93
C GLU A 185 -30.97 -23.40 -22.75
N ALA A 186 -30.17 -24.46 -22.54
CA ALA A 186 -30.33 -25.77 -23.17
C ALA A 186 -31.28 -26.72 -22.40
N GLY A 187 -31.76 -26.28 -21.24
CA GLY A 187 -32.69 -26.98 -20.36
C GLY A 187 -34.16 -26.67 -20.65
N GLU A 188 -34.52 -26.16 -21.82
CA GLU A 188 -35.88 -26.32 -22.37
C GLU A 188 -35.87 -27.47 -23.38
N PRO A 189 -36.78 -28.45 -23.22
CA PRO A 189 -38.16 -28.19 -23.67
C PRO A 189 -39.25 -28.92 -22.87
N SER A 190 -40.44 -28.32 -22.78
CA SER A 190 -41.69 -29.07 -23.00
C SER A 190 -42.88 -28.14 -23.25
N SER A 191 -43.23 -28.03 -24.52
CA SER A 191 -44.56 -27.66 -25.00
C SER A 191 -45.64 -28.64 -24.50
N THR A 192 -46.81 -28.13 -24.15
CA THR A 192 -48.07 -28.81 -24.54
C THR A 192 -48.94 -27.83 -25.31
N SER A 193 -49.10 -28.18 -26.57
CA SER A 193 -49.92 -27.57 -27.60
C SER A 193 -51.41 -27.68 -27.30
N ALA A 194 -52.15 -26.70 -27.78
CA ALA A 194 -53.57 -26.79 -28.10
C ALA A 194 -53.90 -28.01 -28.99
N ALA A 195 -55.07 -28.62 -28.79
CA ALA A 195 -56.06 -28.87 -29.85
C ALA A 195 -57.19 -29.82 -29.39
N ARG A 196 -58.45 -29.38 -29.49
CA ARG A 196 -59.47 -30.01 -30.36
C ARG A 196 -60.74 -29.14 -30.50
N LYS A 197 -61.08 -28.84 -31.76
CA LYS A 197 -62.43 -28.50 -32.28
C LYS A 197 -63.40 -29.65 -31.95
N GLU A 198 -64.73 -29.52 -31.92
CA GLU A 198 -65.63 -29.13 -33.02
C GLU A 198 -67.12 -29.11 -32.53
N GLU A 199 -67.89 -28.15 -33.04
CA GLU A 199 -69.33 -28.14 -33.45
C GLU A 199 -70.48 -28.79 -32.65
N GLY A 200 -71.62 -28.07 -32.58
CA GLY A 200 -72.95 -28.63 -32.25
C GLY A 200 -74.06 -27.60 -31.99
N ARG A 201 -74.85 -27.31 -33.02
CA ARG A 201 -76.08 -26.48 -33.08
C ARG A 201 -77.28 -27.21 -32.43
N VAL A 202 -78.06 -26.54 -31.58
CA VAL A 202 -79.55 -26.46 -31.58
C VAL A 202 -79.94 -25.14 -30.94
#